data_AF-A0A950TLJ1-F1
#
_entry.id   AF-A0A950TLJ1-F1
#
_cell.length_a   1.000
_cell.length_b   1.000
_cell.length_c   1.000
_cell.angle_alpha   90.00
_cell.angle_beta   90.00
_cell.angle_gamma   90.00
#
_symmetry.space_group_name_H-M   'P 1'
#
loop_
_entity.id
_entity.type
_entity.pdbx_description
1 polymer ?
#
loop_
_entity_poly.entity_id
_entity_poly.type
_entity_poly.pdbx_seq_one_letter_code
_entity_poly.pdbx_strand_id
1 'polypeptide(L)'
;MKHILTTAVLTVVIAISVIVIESRPSATVVVEAAPVVRVVSETRCGWFSNPTPGNAWLDDADGSWTIGAQGGYQAEGDWPDFKPPEWVKTNGEYGYGCACMNVTTDKKEMHVLKILKAWPKPLSTCRNDKKLKEPKDD
;
A
#
# COMPACT_ATOMS: atom_id res chain seq x y z
N MET A 1 27.00 38.06 86.55
CA MET A 1 28.13 38.47 85.69
C MET A 1 29.32 37.59 86.04
N LYS A 2 29.88 36.85 85.07
CA LYS A 2 31.06 35.97 85.22
C LYS A 2 31.82 35.94 83.87
N HIS A 3 33.13 35.75 83.92
CA HIS A 3 34.01 35.69 82.73
C HIS A 3 34.06 34.29 82.12
N ILE A 4 34.32 34.22 80.80
CA ILE A 4 35.10 33.22 80.03
C ILE A 4 35.22 33.83 78.61
N LEU A 5 36.35 34.02 77.89
CA LEU A 5 37.64 33.31 77.62
C LEU A 5 37.66 32.43 76.35
N THR A 6 38.52 32.80 75.39
CA THR A 6 39.08 31.95 74.29
C THR A 6 38.07 31.49 73.21
N THR A 7 38.39 31.24 71.92
CA THR A 7 39.66 31.09 71.16
C THR A 7 39.46 31.53 69.69
N ALA A 8 40.53 31.79 68.93
CA ALA A 8 40.45 31.96 67.47
C ALA A 8 40.46 30.61 66.71
N VAL A 9 39.88 30.58 65.50
CA VAL A 9 40.08 29.51 64.51
C VAL A 9 40.37 30.16 63.16
N LEU A 10 41.47 29.75 62.52
CA LEU A 10 41.93 30.25 61.22
C LEU A 10 41.63 29.19 60.14
N THR A 11 40.93 29.57 59.06
CA THR A 11 40.68 28.67 57.92
C THR A 11 40.98 29.33 56.57
N VAL A 12 41.97 28.78 55.88
CA VAL A 12 42.29 28.89 54.44
C VAL A 12 41.90 27.54 53.82
N VAL A 13 41.54 27.36 52.54
CA VAL A 13 41.63 28.19 51.32
C VAL A 13 40.22 28.25 50.65
N ILE A 14 39.93 28.55 49.36
CA ILE A 14 40.67 28.60 48.08
C ILE A 14 40.10 29.76 47.23
N ALA A 15 40.91 30.37 46.37
CA ALA A 15 40.41 31.23 45.28
C ALA A 15 39.80 30.35 44.17
N ILE A 16 38.50 30.47 43.91
CA ILE A 16 37.82 29.69 42.88
C ILE A 16 38.06 30.32 41.50
N SER A 17 38.85 29.64 40.67
CA SER A 17 39.03 29.99 39.26
C SER A 17 37.68 29.96 38.53
N VAL A 18 37.34 31.03 37.83
CA VAL A 18 36.13 31.07 36.98
C VAL A 18 36.36 30.23 35.72
N ILE A 19 36.02 28.95 35.80
CA ILE A 19 35.96 28.07 34.63
C ILE A 19 34.74 28.49 33.82
N VAL A 20 34.97 29.16 32.68
CA VAL A 20 33.93 29.42 31.69
C VAL A 20 33.59 28.09 31.01
N ILE A 21 32.52 27.45 31.47
CA ILE A 21 32.01 26.22 30.87
C ILE A 21 31.26 26.58 29.59
N GLU A 22 31.93 26.51 28.44
CA GLU A 22 31.29 26.64 27.14
C GLU A 22 30.29 25.49 26.93
N SER A 23 29.00 25.78 27.10
CA SER A 23 27.91 24.82 26.93
C SER A 23 27.73 24.48 25.45
N ARG A 24 28.35 23.38 25.02
CA ARG A 24 28.16 22.82 23.68
C ARG A 24 26.65 22.63 23.41
N PRO A 25 26.07 23.23 22.36
CA PRO A 25 24.68 22.99 22.03
C PRO A 25 24.49 21.52 21.65
N SER A 26 23.50 20.86 22.26
CA SER A 26 23.17 19.48 21.89
C SER A 26 22.60 19.46 20.48
N ALA A 27 23.28 18.78 19.56
CA ALA A 27 22.78 18.53 18.22
C ALA A 27 21.53 17.63 18.30
N THR A 28 20.34 18.24 18.27
CA THR A 28 19.06 17.52 18.32
C THR A 28 18.79 16.89 16.95
N VAL A 29 19.06 15.59 16.83
CA VAL A 29 18.76 14.82 15.61
C VAL A 29 17.26 14.62 15.50
N VAL A 30 16.61 15.43 14.67
CA VAL A 30 15.25 15.18 14.19
C VAL A 30 15.29 14.03 13.18
N VAL A 31 14.66 12.91 13.53
CA VAL A 31 14.46 11.77 12.63
C VAL A 31 13.14 11.98 11.89
N GLU A 32 13.20 12.40 10.63
CA GLU A 32 12.00 12.43 9.79
C GLU A 32 11.49 11.01 9.52
N ALA A 33 10.22 10.77 9.84
CA ALA A 33 9.59 9.47 9.62
C ALA A 33 9.30 9.29 8.11
N ALA A 34 9.95 8.29 7.50
CA ALA A 34 9.70 7.94 6.11
C ALA A 34 8.21 7.55 5.88
N PRO A 35 7.62 7.87 4.71
CA PRO A 35 6.22 7.61 4.43
C PRO A 35 5.93 6.10 4.36
N VAL A 36 5.15 5.59 5.30
CA VAL A 36 4.70 4.19 5.31
C VAL A 36 3.59 4.01 4.27
N VAL A 37 3.96 3.55 3.07
CA VAL A 37 3.01 3.14 2.03
C VAL A 37 2.23 1.92 2.51
N ARG A 38 0.97 2.11 2.87
CA ARG A 38 0.08 1.01 3.30
C ARG A 38 -0.54 0.35 2.08
N VAL A 39 0.04 -0.77 1.67
CA VAL A 39 -0.56 -1.68 0.68
C VAL A 39 -1.72 -2.42 1.36
N VAL A 40 -2.93 -1.88 1.23
CA VAL A 40 -4.18 -2.45 1.75
C VAL A 40 -4.77 -3.39 0.71
N SER A 41 -5.40 -4.49 1.13
CA SER A 41 -6.19 -5.33 0.22
C SER A 41 -7.65 -4.91 0.20
N GLU A 42 -8.22 -4.89 -0.99
CA GLU A 42 -9.61 -4.53 -1.28
C GLU A 42 -10.27 -5.62 -2.14
N THR A 43 -11.60 -5.71 -2.10
CA THR A 43 -12.36 -6.63 -2.96
C THR A 43 -12.97 -5.86 -4.11
N ARG A 44 -12.53 -6.18 -5.32
CA ARG A 44 -12.97 -5.56 -6.57
C ARG A 44 -13.79 -6.57 -7.37
N CYS A 45 -14.87 -6.11 -8.02
CA CYS A 45 -15.81 -6.98 -8.74
C CYS A 45 -16.24 -6.30 -10.03
N GLY A 46 -16.15 -7.02 -11.14
CA GLY A 46 -16.34 -6.46 -12.47
C GLY A 46 -16.14 -7.48 -13.59
N TRP A 47 -15.99 -6.97 -14.81
CA TRP A 47 -15.66 -7.79 -15.97
C TRP A 47 -14.16 -8.05 -16.01
N PHE A 48 -13.77 -9.31 -15.80
CA PHE A 48 -12.40 -9.75 -16.03
C PHE A 48 -12.26 -10.12 -17.52
N SER A 49 -11.32 -9.47 -18.19
CA SER A 49 -11.08 -9.64 -19.62
C SER A 49 -9.67 -10.16 -19.85
N ASN A 50 -9.53 -11.21 -20.66
CA ASN A 50 -8.26 -11.71 -21.18
C ASN A 50 -8.42 -12.07 -22.66
N PRO A 51 -8.33 -11.08 -23.59
CA PRO A 51 -8.60 -11.28 -25.01
C PRO A 51 -7.38 -11.75 -25.83
N THR A 52 -6.18 -11.75 -25.25
CA THR A 52 -4.92 -12.16 -25.90
C THR A 52 -3.89 -12.68 -24.86
N PRO A 53 -2.84 -13.43 -25.27
CA PRO A 53 -1.86 -13.97 -24.33
C PRO A 53 -1.19 -12.87 -23.48
N GLY A 54 -1.22 -13.01 -22.15
CA GLY A 54 -0.56 -12.08 -21.22
C GLY A 54 -1.19 -10.69 -21.07
N ASN A 55 -2.33 -10.41 -21.72
CA ASN A 55 -3.09 -9.17 -21.55
C ASN A 55 -4.34 -9.45 -20.70
N ALA A 56 -4.44 -8.85 -19.51
CA ALA A 56 -5.61 -9.01 -18.65
C ALA A 56 -5.93 -7.76 -17.83
N TRP A 57 -7.21 -7.53 -17.57
CA TRP A 57 -7.70 -6.42 -16.74
C TRP A 57 -9.05 -6.74 -16.08
N LEU A 58 -9.43 -5.94 -15.09
CA LEU A 58 -10.75 -5.95 -14.46
C LEU A 58 -11.43 -4.59 -14.66
N ASP A 59 -12.53 -4.55 -15.40
CA ASP A 59 -13.37 -3.36 -15.55
C ASP A 59 -14.45 -3.32 -14.45
N ASP A 60 -14.30 -2.42 -13.48
CA ASP A 60 -15.26 -2.19 -12.39
C ASP A 60 -15.79 -0.76 -12.32
N ALA A 61 -16.57 -0.46 -11.27
CA ALA A 61 -17.25 0.83 -11.11
C ALA A 61 -16.31 2.04 -10.85
N ASP A 62 -15.05 1.82 -10.46
CA ASP A 62 -14.03 2.88 -10.36
C ASP A 62 -13.23 3.06 -11.67
N GLY A 63 -13.19 2.05 -12.54
CA GLY A 63 -12.43 2.07 -13.79
C GLY A 63 -11.91 0.70 -14.24
N SER A 64 -11.04 0.72 -15.24
CA SER A 64 -10.30 -0.47 -15.69
C SER A 64 -9.02 -0.62 -14.88
N TRP A 65 -8.74 -1.84 -14.42
CA TRP A 65 -7.58 -2.18 -13.60
C TRP A 65 -6.66 -3.16 -14.32
N THR A 66 -5.46 -2.72 -14.70
CA THR A 66 -4.49 -3.57 -15.41
C THR A 66 -3.97 -4.68 -14.49
N ILE A 67 -4.09 -5.93 -14.95
CA ILE A 67 -3.56 -7.13 -14.28
C ILE A 67 -2.35 -7.65 -15.04
N GLY A 68 -2.36 -7.57 -16.36
CA GLY A 68 -1.24 -7.97 -17.20
C GLY A 68 -1.24 -7.23 -18.54
N ALA A 69 -0.04 -6.89 -19.03
CA ALA A 69 0.22 -6.39 -20.36
C ALA A 69 1.33 -7.24 -21.01
N GLN A 70 1.11 -7.68 -22.24
CA GLN A 70 2.01 -8.58 -22.97
C GLN A 70 3.40 -7.94 -23.16
N GLY A 71 4.45 -8.62 -22.70
CA GLY A 71 5.83 -8.11 -22.74
C GLY A 71 6.14 -6.99 -21.73
N GLY A 72 5.21 -6.66 -20.83
CA GLY A 72 5.34 -5.60 -19.85
C GLY A 72 4.88 -6.01 -18.44
N TYR A 73 4.07 -5.16 -17.82
CA TYR A 73 3.58 -5.33 -16.45
C TYR A 73 2.78 -6.63 -16.25
N GLN A 74 2.96 -7.31 -15.12
CA GLN A 74 2.16 -8.47 -14.69
C GLN A 74 1.99 -8.44 -13.17
N ALA A 75 0.76 -8.67 -12.69
CA ALA A 75 0.42 -8.83 -11.28
C ALA A 75 0.94 -10.16 -10.71
N GLU A 76 1.21 -10.19 -9.40
CA GLU A 76 1.43 -11.47 -8.70
C GLU A 76 0.10 -12.21 -8.46
N GLY A 77 0.07 -13.54 -8.60
CA GLY A 77 -1.04 -14.39 -8.16
C GLY A 77 -2.01 -14.85 -9.26
N ASP A 78 -2.88 -15.80 -8.90
CA ASP A 78 -3.68 -16.55 -9.87
C ASP A 78 -4.92 -15.78 -10.37
N TRP A 79 -5.19 -15.89 -11.67
CA TRP A 79 -6.39 -15.35 -12.32
C TRP A 79 -7.64 -16.17 -11.97
N PRO A 80 -8.86 -15.61 -12.11
CA PRO A 80 -10.10 -16.37 -11.91
C PRO A 80 -10.24 -17.50 -12.95
N ASP A 81 -10.35 -18.74 -12.48
CA ASP A 81 -10.73 -19.91 -13.29
C ASP A 81 -12.23 -19.88 -13.62
N PHE A 82 -12.60 -20.05 -14.88
CA PHE A 82 -13.98 -19.94 -15.36
C PHE A 82 -14.52 -21.27 -15.91
N LYS A 83 -15.76 -21.59 -15.53
CA LYS A 83 -16.53 -22.66 -16.18
C LYS A 83 -16.93 -22.21 -17.59
N PRO A 84 -16.92 -23.09 -18.61
CA PRO A 84 -17.24 -22.71 -19.99
C PRO A 84 -18.54 -21.92 -20.22
N PRO A 85 -19.65 -22.13 -19.49
CA PRO A 85 -20.87 -21.30 -19.65
C PRO A 85 -20.74 -19.86 -19.12
N GLU A 86 -19.72 -19.58 -18.31
CA GLU A 86 -19.49 -18.28 -17.66
C GLU A 86 -18.28 -17.53 -18.25
N TRP A 87 -17.71 -18.05 -19.35
CA TRP A 87 -16.62 -17.45 -20.13
C TRP A 87 -17.11 -17.18 -21.55
N VAL A 88 -17.21 -15.91 -21.93
CA VAL A 88 -17.54 -15.51 -23.31
C VAL A 88 -16.24 -15.51 -24.11
N LYS A 89 -16.06 -16.53 -24.96
CA LYS A 89 -14.92 -16.64 -25.88
C LYS A 89 -15.08 -15.65 -27.03
N THR A 90 -14.06 -14.82 -27.24
CA THR A 90 -14.01 -13.78 -28.28
C THR A 90 -12.86 -14.03 -29.27
N ASN A 91 -11.79 -14.70 -28.83
CA ASN A 91 -10.59 -14.96 -29.64
C ASN A 91 -10.00 -16.35 -29.33
N GLY A 92 -10.59 -17.40 -29.91
CA GLY A 92 -10.21 -18.78 -29.62
C GLY A 92 -10.56 -19.18 -28.19
N GLU A 93 -9.56 -19.44 -27.34
CA GLU A 93 -9.78 -19.67 -25.90
C GLU A 93 -9.88 -18.36 -25.10
N TYR A 94 -9.39 -17.24 -25.66
CA TYR A 94 -9.41 -15.92 -25.04
C TYR A 94 -10.81 -15.30 -25.06
N GLY A 95 -11.09 -14.41 -24.11
CA GLY A 95 -12.45 -13.94 -23.84
C GLY A 95 -12.59 -13.06 -22.62
N TYR A 96 -13.79 -13.02 -22.05
CA TYR A 96 -14.11 -12.29 -20.82
C TYR A 96 -15.16 -13.03 -19.96
N GLY A 97 -15.23 -12.66 -18.69
CA GLY A 97 -16.20 -13.21 -17.74
C GLY A 97 -16.40 -12.31 -16.53
N CYS A 98 -17.48 -12.54 -15.78
CA CYS A 98 -17.75 -11.77 -14.57
C CYS A 98 -16.97 -12.34 -13.38
N ALA A 99 -16.22 -11.53 -12.64
CA ALA A 99 -15.39 -12.00 -11.54
C ALA A 99 -15.39 -11.05 -10.34
N CYS A 100 -14.95 -11.57 -9.21
CA CYS A 100 -14.49 -10.78 -8.07
C CYS A 100 -13.09 -11.24 -7.67
N MET A 101 -12.27 -10.31 -7.21
CA MET A 101 -10.94 -10.58 -6.70
C MET A 101 -10.69 -9.80 -5.40
N ASN A 102 -10.01 -10.43 -4.44
CA ASN A 102 -9.35 -9.71 -3.35
C ASN A 102 -7.92 -9.42 -3.79
N VAL A 103 -7.57 -8.14 -3.90
CA VAL A 103 -6.36 -7.64 -4.55
C VAL A 103 -5.71 -6.56 -3.70
N THR A 104 -4.42 -6.34 -3.90
CA THR A 104 -3.76 -5.06 -3.58
C THR A 104 -3.54 -4.28 -4.87
N THR A 105 -3.61 -2.96 -4.82
CA THR A 105 -3.64 -2.09 -6.01
C THR A 105 -2.69 -0.89 -5.89
N ASP A 106 -2.22 -0.39 -7.04
CA ASP A 106 -1.77 0.99 -7.17
C ASP A 106 -2.86 1.79 -7.89
N LYS A 107 -3.53 2.67 -7.14
CA LYS A 107 -4.64 3.50 -7.64
C LYS A 107 -4.17 4.72 -8.46
N LYS A 108 -2.87 5.00 -8.57
CA LYS A 108 -2.34 6.04 -9.46
C LYS A 108 -2.19 5.51 -10.88
N GLU A 109 -1.56 4.35 -11.00
CA GLU A 109 -1.34 3.66 -12.28
C GLU A 109 -2.54 2.80 -12.71
N MET A 110 -3.55 2.65 -11.84
CA MET A 110 -4.70 1.73 -12.01
C MET A 110 -4.26 0.27 -12.22
N HIS A 111 -3.25 -0.18 -11.47
CA HIS A 111 -2.70 -1.53 -11.56
C HIS A 111 -3.14 -2.41 -10.38
N VAL A 112 -3.40 -3.69 -10.64
CA VAL A 112 -3.47 -4.75 -9.62
C VAL A 112 -2.04 -5.20 -9.33
N LEU A 113 -1.54 -4.94 -8.11
CA LEU A 113 -0.20 -5.33 -7.68
C LEU A 113 -0.13 -6.83 -7.38
N LYS A 114 -1.11 -7.35 -6.64
CA LYS A 114 -1.20 -8.75 -6.25
C LYS A 114 -2.63 -9.21 -6.10
N ILE A 115 -2.97 -10.33 -6.74
CA ILE A 115 -4.19 -11.08 -6.50
C ILE A 115 -3.94 -12.00 -5.30
N LEU A 116 -4.66 -11.74 -4.20
CA LEU A 116 -4.65 -12.59 -3.01
C LEU A 116 -5.67 -13.74 -3.13
N LYS A 117 -6.75 -13.51 -3.89
CA LYS A 117 -7.72 -14.53 -4.31
C LYS A 117 -8.57 -14.01 -5.46
N ALA A 118 -8.75 -14.78 -6.53
CA ALA A 118 -9.77 -14.54 -7.54
C ALA A 118 -10.89 -15.59 -7.48
N TRP A 119 -12.10 -15.24 -7.92
CA TRP A 119 -13.19 -16.19 -8.12
C TRP A 119 -14.20 -15.72 -9.18
N PRO A 120 -14.70 -16.63 -10.04
CA PRO A 120 -15.71 -16.30 -11.03
C PRO A 120 -17.05 -16.00 -10.37
N LYS A 121 -17.89 -15.29 -11.11
CA LYS A 121 -19.30 -15.00 -10.83
C LYS A 121 -20.12 -15.38 -12.07
N PRO A 122 -21.41 -15.74 -11.93
CA PRO A 122 -22.27 -15.91 -13.10
C PRO A 122 -22.28 -14.63 -13.95
N LEU A 123 -22.24 -14.74 -15.28
CA LEU A 123 -22.24 -13.60 -16.21
C LEU A 123 -23.40 -12.64 -15.96
N SER A 124 -24.55 -13.19 -15.55
CA SER A 124 -25.74 -12.43 -15.14
C SER A 124 -25.50 -11.48 -13.96
N THR A 125 -24.46 -11.69 -13.14
CA THR A 125 -24.08 -10.77 -12.07
C THR A 125 -23.64 -9.42 -12.65
N CYS A 126 -22.70 -9.43 -13.60
CA CYS A 126 -22.18 -8.20 -14.20
C CYS A 126 -23.13 -7.63 -15.26
N ARG A 127 -23.88 -8.46 -15.99
CA ARG A 127 -24.93 -8.00 -16.94
C ARG A 127 -26.08 -7.24 -16.27
N ASN A 128 -26.36 -7.53 -15.00
CA ASN A 128 -27.40 -6.84 -14.24
C ASN A 128 -26.91 -5.58 -13.49
N ASP A 129 -25.59 -5.37 -13.33
CA ASP A 129 -25.06 -4.14 -12.74
C ASP A 129 -24.94 -3.04 -13.81
N LYS A 130 -25.84 -2.06 -13.73
CA LYS A 130 -25.92 -0.91 -14.66
C LYS A 130 -24.71 0.04 -14.60
N LYS A 131 -23.79 -0.12 -13.64
CA LYS A 131 -22.52 0.62 -13.60
C LYS A 131 -21.47 -0.01 -14.53
N LEU A 132 -21.56 -1.31 -14.76
CA LEU A 132 -20.63 -2.06 -15.59
C LEU A 132 -21.07 -1.98 -17.06
N LYS A 133 -20.10 -2.11 -17.96
CA LYS A 133 -20.32 -2.27 -19.39
C LYS A 133 -19.77 -3.63 -19.79
N GLU A 134 -20.60 -4.48 -20.38
CA GLU A 134 -20.11 -5.74 -20.93
C GLU A 134 -19.07 -5.47 -22.03
N PRO A 135 -17.90 -6.13 -22.01
CA PRO A 135 -16.93 -6.05 -23.08
C PRO A 135 -17.54 -6.42 -24.43
N LYS A 136 -16.94 -5.90 -25.50
CA LYS A 136 -17.34 -6.18 -26.87
C LYS A 136 -16.21 -6.87 -27.62
N ASP A 137 -16.61 -7.56 -28.68
CA ASP A 137 -15.70 -7.92 -29.76
C ASP A 137 -15.45 -6.64 -30.59
N ASP A 138 -14.18 -6.22 -30.69
CA ASP A 138 -13.68 -5.14 -31.55
C ASP A 138 -12.98 -5.72 -32.80
#